data_AF-A0A7Y8HJR8-F1
#
_entry.id   AF-A0A7Y8HJR8-F1
#
_cell.length_a   1.000
_cell.length_b   1.000
_cell.length_c   1.000
_cell.angle_alpha   90.00
_cell.angle_beta   90.00
_cell.angle_gamma   90.00
#
_symmetry.space_group_name_H-M   'P 1'
#
loop_
_entity.id
_entity.type
_entity.pdbx_description
1 polymer ?
#
loop_
_entity_poly.entity_id
_entity_poly.type
_entity_poly.pdbx_seq_one_letter_code
_entity_poly.pdbx_strand_id
1 'polypeptide(L)' 'MQTTLVWKMPLSIENFNFSFEGFVDKTSQDIIYQPQILLDMACIGMNKNKVFAGVEFYGYRHDDLDIAEFKPQLMIKAVW' A
#
# COMPACT_ATOMS: atom_id res chain seq x y z
N MET A 1 5.97 10.25 -20.90
CA MET A 1 6.06 8.80 -20.62
C MET A 1 5.73 8.60 -19.15
N GLN A 2 4.86 7.65 -18.83
CA GLN A 2 4.49 7.31 -17.45
C GLN A 2 5.14 5.98 -17.09
N THR A 3 5.67 5.84 -15.88
CA THR A 3 6.27 4.60 -15.38
C THR A 3 5.71 4.30 -14.01
N THR A 4 5.04 3.16 -13.91
CA THR A 4 4.47 2.67 -12.65
C THR A 4 5.28 1.47 -12.16
N LEU A 5 5.91 1.63 -11.00
CA LEU A 5 6.54 0.53 -10.26
C LEU A 5 5.54 0.03 -9.22
N VAL A 6 5.28 -1.26 -9.20
CA VAL A 6 4.43 -1.91 -8.20
C VAL A 6 5.26 -2.94 -7.45
N TRP A 7 5.09 -3.04 -6.13
CA TRP A 7 5.75 -4.07 -5.33
C TRP A 7 4.77 -4.73 -4.37
N LYS A 8 5.14 -5.95 -3.98
CA LYS A 8 4.49 -6.72 -2.93
C LYS A 8 5.50 -7.66 -2.32
N MET A 9 5.66 -7.57 -1.00
CA MET A 9 6.58 -8.37 -0.22
C MET A 9 5.83 -8.95 0.98
N PRO A 10 5.57 -10.27 1.01
CA PRO A 10 5.04 -10.93 2.20
C PRO A 10 6.14 -11.00 3.27
N LEU A 11 5.76 -10.83 4.54
CA LEU A 11 6.64 -10.98 5.69
C LEU A 11 5.90 -11.73 6.80
N SER A 12 6.48 -12.80 7.33
CA SER A 12 5.93 -13.53 8.48
C SER A 12 6.82 -13.30 9.69
N ILE A 13 6.23 -12.83 10.79
CA ILE A 13 6.90 -12.67 12.09
C ILE A 13 6.09 -13.46 13.10
N GLU A 14 6.66 -14.56 13.59
CA GLU A 14 5.97 -15.52 14.48
C GLU A 14 4.61 -15.95 13.92
N ASN A 15 3.52 -15.66 14.65
CA ASN A 15 2.15 -16.01 14.28
C ASN A 15 1.45 -14.92 13.44
N PHE A 16 2.15 -13.85 13.09
CA PHE A 16 1.60 -12.73 12.33
C PHE A 16 2.12 -12.73 10.90
N ASN A 17 1.20 -12.55 9.94
CA ASN A 17 1.53 -12.42 8.53
C ASN A 17 1.26 -11.00 8.09
N PHE A 18 2.27 -10.37 7.50
CA PHE A 18 2.21 -9.03 6.96
C PHE A 18 2.36 -9.04 5.44
N SER A 19 1.79 -8.02 4.78
CA SER A 19 2.04 -7.69 3.38
C SER A 19 2.51 -6.24 3.30
N PHE A 20 3.72 -6.05 2.78
CA PHE A 20 4.25 -4.74 2.42
C PHE A 20 4.06 -4.58 0.92
N GLU A 21 3.12 -3.73 0.52
CA GLU A 21 2.80 -3.55 -0.89
C GLU A 21 2.60 -2.07 -1.20
N GLY A 22 2.50 -1.73 -2.48
CA GLY A 22 2.29 -0.37 -2.91
C GLY A 22 2.74 -0.14 -4.33
N PHE A 23 2.67 1.11 -4.74
CA PHE A 23 3.16 1.55 -6.04
C PHE A 23 3.82 2.93 -5.95
N VAL A 24 4.66 3.21 -6.94
CA VAL A 24 5.11 4.55 -7.29
C VAL A 24 4.77 4.75 -8.76
N ASP A 25 4.05 5.81 -9.05
CA ASP A 25 3.70 6.22 -10.40
C ASP A 25 4.38 7.55 -10.70
N LYS A 26 5.23 7.56 -11.72
CA LYS A 26 6.00 8.73 -12.14
C LYS A 26 5.56 9.17 -13.53
N THR A 27 5.12 10.41 -13.63
CA THR A 27 4.91 11.11 -14.90
C THR A 27 6.09 12.06 -15.17
N SER A 28 5.98 12.92 -16.18
CA SER A 28 6.97 13.96 -16.46
C SER A 28 7.03 15.07 -15.40
N GLN A 29 5.99 15.21 -14.58
CA GLN A 29 5.82 16.33 -13.66
C GLN A 29 5.41 15.89 -12.25
N ASP A 30 4.89 14.68 -12.10
CA ASP A 30 4.31 14.20 -10.86
C ASP A 30 4.92 12.87 -10.42
N ILE A 31 5.00 12.69 -9.11
CA ILE A 31 5.29 11.42 -8.47
C ILE A 31 4.17 11.16 -7.46
N ILE A 32 3.43 10.10 -7.69
CA ILE A 32 2.43 9.57 -6.75
C ILE A 32 2.99 8.28 -6.16
N TYR A 33 2.85 8.09 -4.85
CA TYR A 33 3.23 6.83 -4.21
C TYR A 33 2.24 6.46 -3.10
N GLN A 34 2.01 5.15 -2.96
CA GLN A 34 1.03 4.62 -2.02
C GLN A 34 1.55 3.33 -1.35
N PRO A 35 2.57 3.41 -0.49
CA PRO A 35 3.00 2.26 0.30
C PRO A 35 1.95 1.91 1.36
N GLN A 36 1.77 0.62 1.61
CA GLN A 36 0.88 0.09 2.63
C GLN A 36 1.54 -1.08 3.38
N ILE A 37 1.28 -1.12 4.69
CA ILE A 37 1.67 -2.22 5.58
C ILE A 37 0.39 -2.84 6.10
N LEU A 38 0.18 -4.12 5.80
CA LEU A 38 -1.06 -4.83 6.05
C LEU A 38 -0.81 -6.05 6.93
N LEU A 39 -1.55 -6.18 8.04
CA LEU A 39 -1.60 -7.37 8.89
C LEU A 39 -2.77 -8.26 8.47
N ASP A 40 -2.50 -9.53 8.21
CA ASP A 40 -3.50 -10.58 7.98
C ASP A 40 -4.27 -10.84 9.29
N MET A 41 -5.52 -10.38 9.37
CA MET A 41 -6.30 -10.43 10.61
C MET A 41 -7.22 -11.65 10.69
N ALA A 42 -7.77 -12.09 9.56
CA ALA A 42 -8.73 -13.19 9.53
C ALA A 42 -9.03 -13.64 8.09
N CYS A 43 -9.56 -14.85 7.96
CA CYS A 43 -10.31 -15.27 6.78
C CYS A 43 -11.80 -15.02 7.01
N ILE A 44 -12.50 -14.38 6.07
CA ILE A 44 -13.97 -14.26 6.11
C ILE A 44 -14.62 -15.28 5.17
N GLY A 45 -15.43 -16.17 5.75
CA GLY A 45 -16.24 -17.16 5.02
C GLY A 45 -15.58 -18.52 4.81
N MET A 46 -16.25 -19.42 4.08
CA MET A 46 -15.70 -20.74 3.68
C MET A 46 -14.66 -20.64 2.56
N ASN A 47 -14.63 -19.51 1.86
CA ASN A 47 -13.61 -19.20 0.85
C ASN A 47 -12.44 -18.50 1.56
N LYS A 48 -11.21 -18.80 1.14
CA LYS A 48 -9.94 -18.33 1.73
C LYS A 48 -9.70 -16.81 1.59
N ASN A 49 -10.75 -16.01 1.59
CA ASN A 49 -10.71 -14.57 1.42
C ASN A 49 -10.06 -13.96 2.65
N LYS A 50 -8.93 -13.30 2.43
CA LYS A 50 -8.13 -12.71 3.50
C LYS A 50 -8.57 -11.29 3.76
N VAL A 51 -8.72 -10.96 5.02
CA VAL A 51 -8.93 -9.60 5.49
C VAL A 51 -7.66 -9.11 6.13
N PHE A 52 -7.18 -7.99 5.62
CA PHE A 52 -6.05 -7.28 6.16
C PHE A 52 -6.50 -5.99 6.82
N ALA A 53 -5.85 -5.62 7.92
CA ALA A 53 -5.92 -4.27 8.46
C ALA A 53 -4.53 -3.68 8.56
N GLY A 54 -4.42 -2.37 8.42
CA GLY A 54 -3.11 -1.75 8.44
C GLY A 54 -3.14 -0.26 8.20
N VAL A 55 -2.00 0.24 7.75
CA VAL A 55 -1.80 1.65 7.45
C VAL A 55 -1.41 1.79 6.00
N GLU A 56 -2.10 2.68 5.30
CA GLU A 56 -1.73 3.18 4.00
C GLU A 56 -1.14 4.58 4.15
N PHE A 57 -0.10 4.87 3.37
CA PHE A 57 0.44 6.22 3.26
C PHE A 57 0.21 6.70 1.84
N TYR A 58 -0.50 7.80 1.69
CA TYR A 58 -0.60 8.48 0.40
C TYR A 58 0.44 9.59 0.31
N GLY A 59 1.11 9.63 -0.83
CA GLY A 59 2.18 10.55 -1.16
C GLY A 59 1.99 11.19 -2.53
N TYR A 60 2.10 12.52 -2.58
CA TYR A 60 2.14 13.27 -3.83
C TYR A 60 3.28 14.29 -3.81
N ARG A 61 4.01 14.37 -4.92
CA ARG A 61 5.02 15.39 -5.20
C ARG A 61 4.87 15.87 -6.64
N HIS A 62 4.89 17.18 -6.82
CA HIS A 62 5.01 17.82 -8.13
C HIS A 62 6.46 18.31 -8.29
N ASP A 63 7.12 18.07 -9.42
CA ASP A 63 8.55 18.40 -9.58
C ASP A 63 8.81 19.93 -9.50
N ASP A 64 7.83 20.76 -9.84
CA ASP A 64 7.94 22.23 -9.79
C ASP A 64 7.51 22.83 -8.44
N LEU A 65 6.87 22.05 -7.57
CA LEU A 65 6.44 22.48 -6.24
C LEU A 65 7.07 21.53 -5.23
N ASP A 66 7.97 22.02 -4.38
CA ASP A 66 8.62 21.20 -3.34
C ASP A 66 7.66 20.86 -2.16
N ILE A 67 6.41 20.57 -2.50
CA ILE A 67 5.33 20.16 -1.62
C ILE A 67 5.25 18.64 -1.72
N ALA A 68 5.68 17.98 -0.65
CA ALA A 68 5.42 16.58 -0.43
C ALA A 68 4.27 16.45 0.56
N GLU A 69 3.12 15.94 0.12
CA GLU A 69 2.00 15.65 1.02
C GLU A 69 2.09 14.19 1.46
N PHE A 70 2.12 13.95 2.78
CA PHE A 70 2.13 12.62 3.38
C PHE A 70 0.94 12.47 4.33
N LYS A 71 0.04 11.53 4.03
CA LYS A 71 -1.15 11.29 4.84
C LYS A 71 -1.27 9.80 5.22
N PRO A 72 -0.93 9.41 6.46
CA PRO A 72 -1.21 8.07 6.95
C PRO A 72 -2.72 7.89 7.16
N GLN A 73 -3.26 6.76 6.73
CA GLN A 73 -4.68 6.42 6.87
C GLN A 73 -4.80 4.97 7.34
N LEU A 74 -5.76 4.73 8.24
CA LEU A 74 -6.16 3.38 8.60
C LEU A 74 -6.87 2.73 7.42
N MET A 75 -6.48 1.50 7.10
CA MET A 75 -7.03 0.74 5.99
C MET A 75 -7.54 -0.62 6.48
N ILE A 76 -8.68 -1.05 5.93
CA ILE A 76 -9.12 -2.43 5.92
C ILE A 76 -9.22 -2.87 4.46
N LYS A 77 -8.55 -3.97 4.11
CA LYS A 77 -8.51 -4.51 2.75
C LYS A 77 -9.04 -5.94 2.77
N ALA A 78 -10.13 -6.19 2.06
CA ALA A 78 -10.62 -7.52 1.78
C ALA A 78 -10.17 -7.94 0.38
N VAL A 79 -9.56 -9.12 0.26
CA VAL A 79 -9.13 -9.72 -1.01
C VAL A 79 -9.99 -10.95 -1.28
N TRP A 80 -10.71 -10.92 -2.40
CA TRP A 80 -11.62 -11.95 -2.90
C TRP A 80 -11.11 -12.58 -4.18
#